data_AF-A0A7S2JFI9-F1
#
_entry.id   AF-A0A7S2JFI9-F1
#
_cell.length_a   1.000
_cell.length_b   1.000
_cell.length_c   1.000
_cell.angle_alpha   90.00
_cell.angle_beta   90.00
_cell.angle_gamma   90.00
#
_symmetry.space_group_name_H-M   'P 1'
#
loop_
_entity.id
_entity.type
_entity.pdbx_description
1 polymer ?
#
loop_
_entity_poly.entity_id
_entity_poly.type
_entity_poly.pdbx_seq_one_letter_code
_entity_poly.pdbx_strand_id
1 'polypeptide(L)'
;VKVTNRFAVVLQAQYLRIIPITWNHHISMRAAAIVACHATIQPVVQVPCTGITLGDRFVQIGNFRLADLHGNHFSIASSSQTKTVVIYRQDGTTHPGPRDDWQAFGRSDTTNGISFGDRFIQIFNWRFSDVD
;
A
#
# COMPACT_ATOMS: atom_id res chain seq x y z
N VAL A 1 6.27 -36.02 -27.02
CA VAL A 1 6.65 -35.92 -25.59
C VAL A 1 6.02 -34.66 -25.00
N LYS A 2 5.41 -34.72 -23.82
CA LYS A 2 4.93 -33.54 -23.10
C LYS A 2 6.07 -33.02 -22.22
N VAL A 3 6.44 -31.75 -22.39
CA VAL A 3 7.44 -31.08 -21.57
C VAL A 3 6.73 -30.07 -20.68
N THR A 4 7.06 -30.05 -19.38
CA THR A 4 6.50 -29.10 -18.42
C THR A 4 7.63 -28.27 -17.84
N ASN A 5 7.59 -26.97 -18.07
CA ASN A 5 8.49 -26.00 -17.44
C ASN A 5 7.65 -25.13 -16.50
N ARG A 6 8.10 -24.99 -15.25
CA ARG A 6 7.48 -24.12 -14.26
C ARG A 6 8.32 -22.86 -14.11
N PHE A 7 7.68 -21.72 -13.92
CA PHE A 7 8.39 -20.52 -13.49
C PHE A 7 8.94 -20.75 -12.07
N ALA A 8 10.07 -20.12 -11.76
CA ALA A 8 10.66 -20.17 -10.42
C ALA A 8 9.74 -19.57 -9.35
N VAL A 9 8.86 -18.64 -9.76
CA VAL A 9 7.85 -17.98 -8.94
C VAL A 9 6.53 -17.91 -9.70
N VAL A 10 5.40 -17.84 -8.99
CA VAL A 10 4.11 -17.62 -9.64
C VAL A 10 4.01 -16.16 -10.07
N LEU A 11 3.58 -15.94 -11.31
CA LEU A 11 3.44 -14.61 -11.91
C LEU A 11 1.97 -14.32 -12.16
N GLN A 12 1.50 -13.15 -11.73
CA GLN A 12 0.20 -12.62 -12.14
C GLN A 12 0.38 -11.92 -13.50
N ALA A 13 -0.22 -12.47 -14.55
CA ALA A 13 -0.13 -11.93 -15.89
C ALA A 13 -1.44 -12.15 -16.66
N GLN A 14 -1.76 -11.20 -17.54
CA GLN A 14 -2.89 -11.32 -18.47
C GLN A 14 -2.47 -11.96 -19.80
N TYR A 15 -1.19 -11.80 -20.19
CA TYR A 15 -0.66 -12.26 -21.46
C TYR A 15 0.65 -13.02 -21.28
N LEU A 16 0.80 -14.14 -22.00
CA LEU A 16 2.03 -14.90 -22.11
C LEU A 16 2.48 -14.90 -23.57
N ARG A 17 3.71 -14.48 -23.84
CA ARG A 17 4.35 -14.59 -25.16
C ARG A 17 5.36 -15.72 -25.15
N ILE A 18 5.19 -16.69 -26.04
CA ILE A 18 6.18 -17.75 -26.25
C ILE A 18 6.93 -17.45 -27.55
N ILE A 19 8.26 -17.43 -27.48
CA ILE A 19 9.14 -17.19 -28.62
C ILE A 19 9.98 -18.45 -28.85
N PRO A 20 9.71 -19.23 -29.90
CA PRO A 20 10.57 -20.34 -30.29
C PRO A 20 11.96 -19.81 -30.68
N ILE A 21 13.02 -20.41 -30.12
CA ILE A 21 14.40 -20.01 -30.41
C ILE A 21 15.04 -20.94 -31.43
N THR A 22 14.78 -22.25 -31.31
CA THR A 22 15.27 -23.27 -32.23
C THR A 22 14.14 -24.24 -32.58
N TRP A 23 14.22 -24.84 -33.77
CA TRP A 23 13.27 -25.82 -34.25
C TRP A 23 13.97 -26.79 -35.19
N ASN A 24 13.30 -27.91 -35.47
CA ASN A 24 13.72 -28.85 -36.49
C ASN A 24 12.75 -28.74 -37.68
N HIS A 25 13.26 -28.36 -38.85
CA HIS A 25 12.51 -28.05 -40.09
C HIS A 25 11.52 -26.89 -39.98
N HIS A 26 10.37 -27.08 -39.32
CA HIS A 26 9.30 -26.08 -39.22
C HIS A 26 8.84 -25.88 -37.78
N ILE A 27 8.38 -24.67 -37.47
CA ILE A 27 7.82 -24.33 -36.17
C ILE A 27 6.39 -24.86 -36.08
N SER A 28 6.11 -25.70 -35.09
CA SER A 28 4.77 -26.11 -34.71
C SER A 28 4.69 -26.32 -33.20
N MET A 29 3.64 -25.81 -32.56
CA MET A 29 3.53 -25.82 -31.11
C MET A 29 2.09 -26.08 -30.64
N ARG A 30 1.96 -26.81 -29.53
CA ARG A 30 0.76 -26.85 -28.69
C ARG A 30 1.21 -26.57 -27.25
N ALA A 31 0.59 -25.60 -26.60
CA ALA A 31 0.94 -25.19 -25.25
C ALA A 31 -0.32 -24.99 -24.40
N ALA A 32 -0.16 -25.14 -23.09
CA ALA A 32 -1.18 -24.81 -22.10
C ALA A 32 -0.51 -24.10 -20.92
N ALA A 33 -1.17 -23.09 -20.39
CA ALA A 33 -0.75 -22.45 -19.14
C ALA A 33 -1.28 -23.25 -17.95
N ILE A 34 -0.42 -23.54 -16.97
CA ILE A 34 -0.86 -24.03 -15.68
C ILE A 34 -1.25 -22.80 -14.87
N VAL A 35 -2.54 -22.61 -14.65
CA VAL A 35 -3.06 -21.54 -13.80
C VAL A 35 -2.96 -22.03 -12.36
N ALA A 36 -2.17 -21.34 -11.54
CA ALA A 36 -2.28 -21.50 -10.10
C ALA A 36 -3.65 -20.98 -9.69
N CYS A 37 -4.46 -21.81 -9.02
CA CYS A 37 -5.64 -21.32 -8.31
C CYS A 37 -5.18 -20.22 -7.35
N HIS A 38 -5.98 -19.16 -7.22
CA HIS A 38 -5.70 -18.01 -6.37
C HIS A 38 -5.71 -18.40 -4.88
N ALA A 39 -4.71 -19.16 -4.45
CA ALA A 39 -4.27 -19.21 -3.07
C ALA A 39 -3.37 -18.00 -2.91
N THR A 40 -3.75 -17.07 -2.04
CA THR A 40 -3.02 -15.84 -1.71
C THR A 40 -1.52 -16.08 -1.68
N ILE A 41 -0.82 -15.72 -2.77
CA ILE A 41 0.63 -15.83 -2.83
C ILE A 41 1.15 -14.55 -2.21
N GLN A 42 1.62 -14.64 -0.97
CA GLN A 42 2.57 -13.67 -0.45
C GLN A 42 3.95 -14.30 -0.69
N PRO A 43 4.83 -13.61 -1.41
CA PRO A 43 5.60 -12.60 -0.72
C PRO A 43 5.11 -11.24 -1.16
N VAL A 44 4.62 -10.44 -0.23
CA VAL A 44 4.70 -9.00 -0.42
C VAL A 44 6.19 -8.72 -0.44
N VAL A 45 6.82 -8.75 -1.61
CA VAL A 45 7.80 -7.71 -1.86
C VAL A 45 6.93 -6.47 -1.84
N GLN A 46 6.81 -5.88 -0.65
CA GLN A 46 6.54 -4.47 -0.55
C GLN A 46 7.68 -3.92 -1.40
N VAL A 47 7.42 -3.59 -2.66
CA VAL A 47 8.01 -2.37 -3.17
C VAL A 47 7.56 -1.40 -2.10
N PRO A 48 8.43 -0.98 -1.15
CA PRO A 48 7.99 0.04 -0.20
C PRO A 48 7.47 1.11 -1.14
N CYS A 49 6.18 1.44 -1.09
CA CYS A 49 5.66 2.43 -2.03
C CYS A 49 6.54 3.64 -1.77
N THR A 50 7.44 3.96 -2.71
CA THR A 50 8.55 4.84 -2.38
C THR A 50 7.92 6.20 -2.19
N GLY A 51 7.85 6.65 -0.94
CA GLY A 51 7.13 7.86 -0.56
C GLY A 51 5.71 7.70 -0.05
N ILE A 52 5.10 6.50 0.04
CA ILE A 52 3.84 6.28 0.80
C ILE A 52 3.96 5.04 1.69
N THR A 53 3.70 5.13 2.98
CA THR A 53 3.65 3.96 3.88
C THR A 53 2.42 4.01 4.79
N LEU A 54 1.99 2.84 5.25
CA LEU A 54 0.86 2.69 6.17
C LEU A 54 1.37 2.07 7.47
N GLY A 55 0.82 2.50 8.61
CA GLY A 55 1.07 1.86 9.90
C GLY A 55 -0.15 1.93 10.81
N ASP A 56 0.07 1.87 12.13
CA ASP A 56 -1.02 1.84 13.11
C ASP A 56 -1.72 3.20 13.20
N ARG A 57 -2.86 3.29 12.49
CA ARG A 57 -3.72 4.47 12.34
C ARG A 57 -2.98 5.69 11.79
N PHE A 58 -2.01 5.47 10.90
CA PHE A 58 -1.38 6.55 10.15
C PHE A 58 -1.13 6.17 8.69
N VAL A 59 -1.14 7.19 7.85
CA VAL A 59 -0.62 7.19 6.48
C VAL A 59 0.57 8.15 6.46
N GLN A 60 1.71 7.71 5.94
CA GLN A 60 2.85 8.57 5.71
C GLN A 60 3.03 8.79 4.21
N ILE A 61 3.27 10.05 3.82
CA ILE A 61 3.54 10.48 2.45
C ILE A 61 4.79 11.36 2.48
N GLY A 62 5.90 10.86 1.92
CA GLY A 62 7.21 11.47 2.05
C GLY A 62 7.59 11.71 3.52
N ASN A 63 7.81 12.99 3.86
CA ASN A 63 8.15 13.42 5.22
C ASN A 63 6.93 13.71 6.10
N PHE A 64 5.70 13.59 5.59
CA PHE A 64 4.50 13.90 6.37
C PHE A 64 3.78 12.65 6.83
N ARG A 65 3.40 12.61 8.10
CA ARG A 65 2.59 11.55 8.70
C ARG A 65 1.25 12.12 9.11
N LEU A 66 0.18 11.59 8.52
CA LEU A 66 -1.21 11.89 8.80
C LEU A 66 -1.75 10.77 9.69
N ALA A 67 -2.23 11.08 10.89
CA ALA A 67 -2.54 10.05 11.88
C ALA A 67 -3.75 10.39 12.76
N ASP A 68 -4.59 9.39 13.01
CA ASP A 68 -5.50 9.39 14.15
C ASP A 68 -4.71 8.99 15.40
N LEU A 69 -4.71 9.82 16.43
CA LEU A 69 -3.97 9.51 17.64
C LEU A 69 -4.74 8.68 18.68
N HIS A 70 -6.05 8.81 18.77
CA HIS A 70 -6.88 8.06 19.73
C HIS A 70 -8.38 8.33 19.49
N GLY A 71 -8.77 8.58 18.25
CA GLY A 71 -10.14 8.95 17.88
C GLY A 71 -10.45 10.44 17.99
N ASN A 72 -9.91 11.14 19.00
CA ASN A 72 -10.24 12.54 19.27
C ASN A 72 -9.32 13.56 18.56
N HIS A 73 -8.07 13.19 18.24
CA HIS A 73 -7.12 14.09 17.59
C HIS A 73 -6.60 13.45 16.30
N PHE A 74 -6.74 14.18 15.19
CA PHE A 74 -6.08 13.89 13.94
C PHE A 74 -4.91 14.84 13.75
N SER A 75 -3.72 14.31 13.51
CA SER A 75 -2.49 15.09 13.41
C SER A 75 -1.85 14.96 12.03
N ILE A 76 -1.32 16.06 11.53
CA ILE A 76 -0.36 16.08 10.41
C ILE A 76 0.99 16.52 10.98
N ALA A 77 1.99 15.64 10.91
CA ALA A 77 3.32 15.88 11.46
C ALA A 77 4.42 15.70 10.41
N SER A 78 5.49 16.49 10.52
CA SER A 78 6.69 16.40 9.69
C SER A 78 7.75 15.56 10.39
N SER A 79 8.15 14.44 9.77
CA SER A 79 9.20 13.55 10.27
C SER A 79 10.58 14.18 10.20
N SER A 80 10.84 15.02 9.19
CA SER A 80 12.15 15.67 9.04
C SER A 80 12.42 16.73 10.10
N GLN A 81 11.36 17.39 10.59
CA GLN A 81 11.46 18.37 11.68
C GLN A 81 11.08 17.77 13.04
N THR A 82 10.52 16.54 13.07
CA THR A 82 9.90 15.94 14.26
C THR A 82 8.90 16.90 14.95
N LYS A 83 8.11 17.61 14.14
CA LYS A 83 7.10 18.57 14.61
C LYS A 83 5.72 18.23 14.09
N THR A 84 4.72 18.40 14.95
CA THR A 84 3.31 18.44 14.55
C THR A 84 2.99 19.79 13.92
N VAL A 85 2.47 19.76 12.68
CA VAL A 85 2.13 20.94 11.88
C VAL A 85 0.76 21.48 12.27
N VAL A 86 -0.22 20.59 12.40
CA VAL A 86 -1.60 20.93 12.73
C VAL A 86 -2.30 19.74 13.37
N ILE A 87 -3.25 20.01 14.25
CA ILE A 87 -4.15 19.02 14.84
C ILE A 87 -5.60 19.44 14.60
N TYR A 88 -6.40 18.52 14.11
CA TYR A 88 -7.86 18.62 14.03
C TYR A 88 -8.47 17.79 15.16
N ARG A 89 -9.50 18.31 15.81
CA ARG A 89 -10.19 17.62 16.89
C ARG A 89 -11.62 17.26 16.53
N GLN A 90 -12.13 16.18 17.13
CA GLN A 90 -13.48 15.68 16.84
C GLN A 90 -14.57 16.71 17.20
N ASP A 91 -14.26 17.68 18.05
CA ASP A 91 -15.12 18.83 18.41
C ASP A 91 -15.09 19.96 17.38
N GLY A 92 -14.37 19.80 16.26
CA GLY A 92 -14.29 20.74 15.16
C GLY A 92 -13.23 21.83 15.32
N THR A 93 -12.47 21.86 16.42
CA THR A 93 -11.40 22.84 16.58
C THR A 93 -10.14 22.46 15.82
N THR A 94 -9.36 23.48 15.45
CA THR A 94 -8.05 23.34 14.84
C THR A 94 -7.00 23.94 15.77
N HIS A 95 -5.95 23.17 16.07
CA HIS A 95 -4.82 23.62 16.88
C HIS A 95 -3.58 23.76 15.99
N PRO A 96 -3.04 24.98 15.86
CA PRO A 96 -1.87 25.23 15.02
C PRO A 96 -0.57 24.74 15.67
N GLY A 97 0.40 24.38 14.83
CA GLY A 97 1.80 24.15 15.22
C GLY A 97 2.73 25.31 14.85
N PRO A 98 4.06 25.06 14.83
CA PRO A 98 4.71 23.77 15.09
C PRO A 98 4.65 23.36 16.57
N ARG A 99 4.47 22.08 16.85
CA ARG A 99 4.44 21.51 18.22
C ARG A 99 5.33 20.28 18.36
N ASP A 100 5.70 19.96 19.59
CA ASP A 100 6.52 18.79 19.96
C ASP A 100 5.68 17.56 20.40
N ASP A 101 4.37 17.75 20.53
CA ASP A 101 3.40 16.75 20.99
C ASP A 101 2.46 16.32 19.85
N TRP A 102 1.66 15.27 20.10
CA TRP A 102 0.62 14.79 19.17
C TRP A 102 1.14 14.37 17.79
N GLN A 103 2.15 13.49 17.77
CA GLN A 103 2.69 12.88 16.54
C GLN A 103 2.77 11.36 16.66
N ALA A 104 2.68 10.66 15.53
CA ALA A 104 2.61 9.20 15.46
C ALA A 104 3.96 8.52 15.15
N PHE A 105 5.10 9.20 15.31
CA PHE A 105 6.42 8.65 14.93
C PHE A 105 6.84 7.41 15.74
N GLY A 106 6.32 7.25 16.96
CA GLY A 106 6.59 6.07 17.80
C GLY A 106 5.66 4.87 17.55
N ARG A 107 4.81 4.90 16.51
CA ARG A 107 3.87 3.82 16.23
C ARG A 107 4.45 2.76 15.33
N SER A 108 3.90 1.54 15.49
CA SER A 108 4.22 0.40 14.64
C SER A 108 3.87 0.67 13.17
N ASP A 109 4.72 0.17 12.28
CA ASP A 109 4.45 0.14 10.83
C ASP A 109 3.48 -1.00 10.44
N THR A 110 2.92 -1.72 11.42
CA THR A 110 1.82 -2.66 11.17
C THR A 110 0.57 -1.88 10.77
N THR A 111 0.08 -2.11 9.55
CA THR A 111 -1.12 -1.44 9.05
C THR A 111 -2.35 -1.85 9.86
N ASN A 112 -2.88 -0.92 10.65
CA ASN A 112 -4.07 -1.12 11.46
C ASN A 112 -4.97 0.13 11.41
N GLY A 113 -6.29 -0.06 11.39
CA GLY A 113 -7.25 1.05 11.37
C GLY A 113 -7.22 1.89 10.08
N ILE A 114 -6.69 1.36 8.97
CA ILE A 114 -6.76 2.00 7.64
C ILE A 114 -7.77 1.24 6.79
N SER A 115 -8.70 1.96 6.16
CA SER A 115 -9.65 1.38 5.21
C SER A 115 -9.94 2.31 4.04
N PHE A 116 -10.29 1.73 2.91
CA PHE A 116 -10.63 2.44 1.67
C PHE A 116 -12.07 2.12 1.32
N GLY A 117 -12.85 3.16 1.00
CA GLY A 117 -14.23 3.03 0.51
C GLY A 117 -14.41 3.76 -0.81
N ASP A 118 -15.66 3.81 -1.28
CA ASP A 118 -15.98 4.55 -2.49
C ASP A 118 -15.71 6.06 -2.28
N ARG A 119 -14.74 6.59 -3.03
CA ARG A 119 -14.28 7.99 -2.98
C ARG A 119 -13.73 8.47 -1.63
N PHE A 120 -13.34 7.57 -0.71
CA PHE A 120 -12.73 8.00 0.55
C PHE A 120 -11.64 7.06 1.08
N ILE A 121 -10.74 7.64 1.88
CA ILE A 121 -9.85 6.93 2.80
C ILE A 121 -10.27 7.21 4.24
N GLN A 122 -10.27 6.18 5.08
CA GLN A 122 -10.56 6.27 6.50
C GLN A 122 -9.34 5.85 7.33
N ILE A 123 -8.95 6.72 8.25
CA ILE A 123 -7.88 6.52 9.24
C ILE A 123 -8.56 6.51 10.62
N PHE A 124 -8.86 5.31 11.10
CA PHE A 124 -9.63 5.06 12.32
C PHE A 124 -10.93 5.88 12.34
N ASN A 125 -11.06 6.91 13.17
CA ASN A 125 -12.29 7.71 13.27
C ASN A 125 -12.42 8.81 12.19
N TRP A 126 -11.35 9.06 11.42
CA TRP A 126 -11.26 10.21 10.51
C TRP A 126 -11.35 9.79 9.05
N ARG A 127 -12.00 10.60 8.21
CA ARG A 127 -12.17 10.34 6.76
C ARG A 127 -11.70 11.53 5.92
N PHE A 128 -11.07 11.23 4.80
CA PHE A 128 -10.84 12.15 3.69
C PHE A 128 -11.61 11.62 2.51
N SER A 129 -12.51 12.44 1.99
CA SER A 129 -13.37 12.05 0.87
C SER A 129 -13.21 13.06 -0.24
N ASP A 130 -13.31 12.57 -1.46
CA ASP A 130 -13.53 13.39 -2.63
C ASP A 130 -15.01 13.80 -2.70
N VAL A 131 -15.27 15.05 -3.12
CA VAL A 131 -16.60 15.67 -3.15
C VAL A 131 -17.02 16.10 -4.56
N ASP A 132 -16.09 16.19 -5.52
CA ASP A 132 -16.37 16.66 -6.89
C ASP A 132 -15.72 15.76 -7.97
#